data_AF-A0A383ZTD0-F1
#
_entry.id   AF-A0A383ZTD0-F1
#
_cell.length_a   1.000
_cell.length_b   1.000
_cell.length_c   1.000
_cell.angle_alpha   90.00
_cell.angle_beta   90.00
_cell.angle_gamma   90.00
#
_symmetry.space_group_name_H-M   'P 1'
#
loop_
_entity.id
_entity.type
_entity.pdbx_description
1 polymer ?
#
loop_
_entity_poly.entity_id
_entity_poly.type
_entity_poly.pdbx_seq_one_letter_code
_entity_poly.pdbx_strand_id
1 'polypeptide(L)'
;MDRLGSRCPLPGCPRPSVLLCLLILTASFLTYPMLRTLSQQLLSVVTGSYVSGTYSIVFVNCPNEQIARDIARAILDKKLTASVNILPKASSLYYWNGEIEEATEILLVGASF
;
A
#
# COMPACT_ATOMS: atom_id res chain seq x y z
N MET A 1 -49.87 57.14 13.70
CA MET A 1 -50.01 55.96 12.80
C MET A 1 -48.63 55.40 12.60
N ASP A 2 -48.18 54.69 13.63
CA ASP A 2 -46.81 54.24 13.82
C ASP A 2 -46.58 52.92 13.08
N ARG A 3 -45.60 52.90 12.18
CA ARG A 3 -45.15 51.67 11.53
C ARG A 3 -44.23 50.90 12.48
N LEU A 4 -44.77 49.89 13.15
CA LEU A 4 -44.01 48.86 13.85
C LEU A 4 -43.18 48.03 12.86
N GLY A 5 -41.86 48.18 12.93
CA GLY A 5 -40.92 47.28 12.29
C GLY A 5 -40.83 45.96 13.05
N SER A 6 -41.43 44.91 12.51
CA SER A 6 -41.22 43.53 12.96
C SER A 6 -39.80 43.09 12.58
N ARG A 7 -38.89 43.05 13.57
CA ARG A 7 -37.61 42.35 13.43
C ARG A 7 -37.86 40.85 13.49
N CYS A 8 -37.52 40.13 12.43
CA CYS A 8 -37.38 38.68 12.48
C CYS A 8 -36.29 38.29 13.49
N PRO A 9 -36.44 37.20 14.26
CA PRO A 9 -35.34 36.67 15.04
C PRO A 9 -34.29 36.09 14.08
N LEU A 10 -33.05 36.56 14.21
CA LEU A 10 -31.90 35.98 13.50
C LEU A 10 -31.70 34.52 13.95
N PRO A 11 -31.25 33.62 13.06
CA PRO A 11 -31.04 32.21 13.37
C PRO A 11 -30.02 32.07 14.51
N GLY A 12 -30.38 31.28 15.52
CA GLY A 12 -29.64 31.18 16.78
C GLY A 12 -28.19 30.75 16.58
N CYS A 13 -27.25 31.59 17.01
CA CYS A 13 -25.84 31.23 17.13
C CYS A 13 -25.69 30.03 18.08
N PRO A 14 -24.95 28.96 17.69
CA PRO A 14 -24.67 27.85 18.59
C PRO A 14 -23.87 28.35 19.81
N ARG A 15 -24.14 27.78 20.99
CA ARG A 15 -23.44 28.11 22.23
C ARG A 15 -21.91 27.88 22.06
N PRO A 16 -21.05 28.74 22.62
CA PRO A 16 -19.59 28.62 22.46
C PRO A 16 -19.02 27.24 22.82
N SER A 17 -19.63 26.57 23.80
CA SER A 17 -19.26 25.21 24.21
C SER A 17 -19.55 24.16 23.13
N VAL A 18 -20.64 24.32 22.38
CA VAL A 18 -21.01 23.40 21.29
C VAL A 18 -20.03 23.57 20.12
N LEU A 19 -19.63 24.81 19.81
CA LEU A 19 -18.64 25.09 18.77
C LEU A 19 -17.28 24.47 19.13
N LEU A 20 -16.83 24.60 20.38
CA LEU A 20 -15.59 24.00 20.85
C LEU A 20 -15.62 22.46 20.77
N CYS A 21 -16.70 21.83 21.18
CA CYS A 21 -16.86 20.37 21.07
C CYS A 21 -16.82 19.89 19.62
N LEU A 22 -17.47 20.61 18.70
CA LEU A 22 -17.43 20.28 17.27
C LEU A 22 -16.00 20.37 16.70
N LEU A 23 -15.24 21.39 17.08
CA LEU A 23 -13.84 21.53 16.63
C LEU A 23 -12.94 20.42 17.17
N ILE A 24 -13.13 19.99 18.42
CA ILE A 24 -12.35 18.89 19.01
C ILE A 24 -12.69 17.56 18.31
N LEU A 25 -13.97 17.30 18.04
CA LEU A 25 -14.39 16.08 17.36
C LEU A 25 -13.90 16.01 15.93
N THR A 26 -13.96 17.12 15.18
CA THR A 26 -13.43 17.16 13.80
C THR A 26 -11.91 17.01 13.77
N ALA A 27 -11.19 17.68 14.67
CA ALA A 27 -9.75 17.51 14.80
C ALA A 27 -9.37 16.07 15.19
N SER A 28 -10.11 15.45 16.12
CA SER A 28 -9.90 14.06 16.52
C SER A 28 -10.14 13.11 15.35
N PHE A 29 -11.21 13.31 14.59
CA PHE A 29 -11.54 12.48 13.43
C PHE A 29 -10.49 12.60 12.31
N LEU A 30 -10.00 13.82 12.05
CA LEU A 30 -8.97 14.08 11.04
C LEU A 30 -7.59 13.56 11.44
N THR A 31 -7.25 13.60 12.73
CA THR A 31 -5.93 13.16 13.24
C THR A 31 -5.88 11.66 13.55
N TYR A 32 -7.03 11.03 13.83
CA TYR A 32 -7.14 9.60 14.10
C TYR A 32 -6.47 8.67 13.07
N PRO A 33 -6.64 8.83 11.74
CA PRO A 33 -5.98 7.95 10.78
C PRO A 33 -4.45 8.02 10.86
N MET A 34 -3.88 9.21 11.09
CA MET A 34 -2.44 9.41 11.25
C MET A 34 -1.93 8.83 12.57
N LEU A 35 -2.68 9.00 13.67
CA LEU A 35 -2.32 8.42 14.96
C LEU A 35 -2.40 6.88 14.94
N ARG A 36 -3.36 6.33 14.19
CA ARG A 36 -3.53 4.90 14.00
C ARG A 36 -2.40 4.29 13.17
N THR A 37 -1.96 4.93 12.09
CA THR A 37 -0.82 4.43 11.30
C THR A 37 0.47 4.50 12.10
N LEU A 38 0.70 5.61 12.83
CA LEU A 38 1.87 5.76 13.71
C LEU A 38 1.88 4.71 14.84
N SER A 39 0.73 4.44 15.48
CA SER A 39 0.66 3.42 16.53
C SER A 39 0.90 2.02 15.98
N GLN A 40 0.41 1.71 14.78
CA GLN A 40 0.68 0.43 14.11
C GLN A 40 2.16 0.26 13.75
N GLN A 41 2.81 1.31 13.23
CA GLN A 41 4.24 1.30 12.93
C GLN A 41 5.07 1.12 14.21
N LEU A 42 4.75 1.86 15.27
CA LEU A 42 5.44 1.76 16.55
C LEU A 42 5.28 0.36 17.16
N LEU A 43 4.05 -0.18 17.15
CA LEU A 43 3.78 -1.52 17.69
C LEU A 43 4.56 -2.58 16.91
N SER A 44 4.58 -2.51 15.57
CA SER A 44 5.37 -3.40 14.72
C SER A 44 6.87 -3.34 15.04
N VAL A 45 7.44 -2.15 15.24
CA VAL A 45 8.86 -2.00 15.60
C VAL A 45 9.15 -2.67 16.95
N VAL A 46 8.25 -2.55 17.92
CA VAL A 46 8.41 -3.15 19.26
C VAL A 46 8.21 -4.67 19.23
N THR A 47 7.23 -5.17 18.49
CA THR A 47 6.89 -6.61 18.45
C THR A 47 7.62 -7.38 17.35
N GLY A 48 8.36 -6.69 16.48
CA GLY A 48 8.95 -7.27 15.27
C GLY A 48 7.90 -7.78 14.27
N SER A 49 6.65 -7.35 14.39
CA SER A 49 5.56 -7.85 13.54
C SER A 49 5.63 -7.23 12.13
N TYR A 50 5.30 -8.03 11.11
CA TYR A 50 5.25 -7.58 9.71
C TYR A 50 4.29 -6.39 9.50
N VAL A 51 4.75 -5.36 8.80
CA VAL A 51 3.91 -4.26 8.31
C VAL A 51 3.52 -4.52 6.86
N SER A 52 2.24 -4.39 6.56
CA SER A 52 1.76 -4.54 5.19
C SER A 52 2.37 -3.47 4.27
N GLY A 53 2.90 -3.89 3.12
CA GLY A 53 3.47 -3.00 2.10
C GLY A 53 4.97 -2.72 2.23
N THR A 54 5.66 -3.28 3.22
CA THR A 54 7.12 -3.15 3.34
C THR A 54 7.87 -4.19 2.51
N TYR A 55 7.24 -5.33 2.23
CA TYR A 55 7.86 -6.41 1.47
C TYR A 55 7.15 -6.60 0.13
N SER A 56 7.92 -6.93 -0.90
CA SER A 56 7.39 -7.21 -2.24
C SER A 56 7.91 -8.53 -2.76
N ILE A 57 7.05 -9.26 -3.45
CA ILE A 57 7.42 -10.49 -4.17
C ILE A 57 7.44 -10.16 -5.66
N VAL A 58 8.57 -10.46 -6.32
CA VAL A 58 8.77 -10.22 -7.75
C VAL A 58 8.87 -11.56 -8.47
N PHE A 59 8.10 -11.70 -9.54
CA PHE A 59 8.13 -12.84 -10.45
C PHE A 59 8.85 -12.43 -11.73
N VAL A 60 9.88 -13.18 -12.12
CA VAL A 60 10.63 -12.91 -13.35
C VAL A 60 10.72 -14.18 -14.17
N ASN A 61 10.19 -14.14 -15.39
CA ASN A 61 10.30 -15.23 -16.34
C ASN A 61 11.63 -15.10 -17.09
N CYS A 62 12.35 -16.21 -17.20
CA CYS A 62 13.64 -16.29 -17.88
C CYS A 62 13.60 -17.36 -18.97
N PRO A 63 14.21 -17.12 -20.15
CA PRO A 63 14.16 -18.07 -21.25
C PRO A 63 15.05 -19.31 -21.05
N ASN A 64 16.02 -19.25 -20.12
CA ASN A 64 16.92 -20.35 -19.83
C ASN A 64 17.38 -20.35 -18.37
N GLU A 65 17.75 -21.51 -17.85
CA GLU A 65 18.22 -21.71 -16.48
C GLU A 65 19.54 -21.00 -16.20
N GLN A 66 20.45 -21.00 -17.17
CA GLN A 66 21.74 -20.32 -17.03
C GLN A 66 21.53 -18.80 -16.80
N ILE A 67 20.67 -18.18 -17.60
CA ILE A 67 20.32 -16.76 -17.47
C ILE A 67 19.64 -16.50 -16.13
N ALA A 68 18.72 -17.36 -15.72
CA ALA A 68 18.02 -17.22 -14.45
C ALA A 68 19.00 -17.26 -13.25
N ARG A 69 19.98 -18.17 -13.27
CA ARG A 69 21.01 -18.28 -12.23
C ARG A 69 21.95 -17.07 -12.21
N ASP A 70 22.32 -16.55 -13.37
CA ASP A 70 23.21 -15.40 -13.46
C ASP A 70 22.50 -14.13 -12.98
N ILE A 71 21.21 -13.94 -13.30
CA ILE A 71 20.38 -12.87 -12.75
C ILE A 71 20.23 -13.03 -11.23
N ALA A 72 19.88 -14.23 -10.75
CA ALA A 72 19.71 -14.51 -9.32
C ALA A 72 20.98 -14.15 -8.51
N ARG A 73 22.16 -14.53 -9.02
CA ARG A 73 23.43 -14.16 -8.40
C ARG A 73 23.65 -12.65 -8.39
N ALA A 74 23.40 -11.97 -9.51
CA ALA A 74 23.61 -10.53 -9.61
C ALA A 74 22.71 -9.73 -8.65
N ILE A 75 21.43 -10.13 -8.50
CA ILE A 75 20.50 -9.43 -7.58
C ILE A 75 20.79 -9.71 -6.11
N LEU A 76 21.25 -10.92 -5.78
CA LEU A 76 21.69 -11.27 -4.43
C LEU A 76 22.98 -10.53 -4.06
N ASP A 77 23.96 -10.47 -4.98
CA ASP A 77 25.24 -9.78 -4.75
C ASP A 77 25.05 -8.27 -4.53
N LYS A 78 24.13 -7.67 -5.30
CA LYS A 78 23.71 -6.27 -5.11
C LYS A 78 22.80 -6.05 -3.89
N LYS A 79 22.48 -7.10 -3.12
CA LYS A 79 21.58 -7.05 -1.96
C LYS A 79 20.23 -6.41 -2.27
N LEU A 80 19.72 -6.61 -3.49
CA LEU A 80 18.41 -6.11 -3.92
C LEU A 80 17.26 -7.01 -3.46
N THR A 81 17.57 -8.22 -3.02
CA THR A 81 16.60 -9.20 -2.54
C THR A 81 17.23 -10.05 -1.45
N ALA A 82 16.42 -10.55 -0.52
CA ALA A 82 16.91 -11.42 0.55
C ALA A 82 17.12 -12.86 0.07
N SER A 83 16.26 -13.33 -0.83
CA SER A 83 16.27 -14.71 -1.33
C SER A 83 15.61 -14.78 -2.70
N VAL A 84 16.10 -15.71 -3.51
CA VAL A 84 15.56 -15.99 -4.85
C VAL A 84 15.32 -17.49 -4.97
N ASN A 85 14.10 -17.87 -5.32
CA ASN A 85 13.76 -19.25 -5.67
C ASN A 85 13.78 -19.40 -7.20
N ILE A 86 14.50 -20.40 -7.69
CA ILE A 86 14.56 -20.74 -9.12
C ILE A 86 13.70 -21.99 -9.34
N LEU A 87 12.58 -21.83 -10.04
CA LEU A 87 11.65 -22.92 -10.34
C LEU A 87 11.92 -23.47 -11.74
N PRO A 88 12.21 -24.78 -11.88
CA PRO A 88 12.56 -25.36 -13.17
C PRO A 88 11.33 -25.51 -14.08
N LYS A 89 11.54 -25.26 -15.37
CA LYS A 89 10.67 -25.63 -16.51
C LYS A 89 9.16 -25.38 -16.28
N ALA A 90 8.77 -24.11 -16.32
CA ALA A 90 7.38 -23.72 -16.44
C ALA A 90 6.97 -23.65 -17.92
N SER A 91 5.81 -24.20 -18.29
CA SER A 91 5.16 -23.90 -19.57
C SER A 91 4.43 -22.58 -19.45
N SER A 92 4.79 -21.61 -20.29
CA SER A 92 4.19 -20.30 -20.39
C SER A 92 3.36 -20.26 -21.67
N LEU A 93 2.03 -20.16 -21.54
CA LEU A 93 1.12 -20.00 -22.67
C LEU A 93 0.72 -18.54 -22.78
N TYR A 94 0.93 -17.95 -23.95
CA TYR A 94 0.59 -16.56 -24.20
C TYR A 94 0.04 -16.37 -25.61
N TYR A 95 -0.68 -15.27 -25.83
CA TYR A 95 -1.25 -14.95 -27.13
C TYR A 95 -0.32 -14.01 -27.87
N TRP A 96 0.12 -14.43 -29.06
CA TRP A 96 1.01 -13.65 -29.91
C TRP A 96 0.65 -13.82 -31.38
N ASN A 97 0.66 -12.73 -32.14
CA ASN A 97 0.34 -12.71 -33.58
C ASN A 97 -0.96 -13.44 -34.00
N GLY A 98 -1.98 -13.44 -33.14
CA GLY A 98 -3.26 -14.09 -33.44
C GLY A 98 -3.34 -15.58 -33.07
N GLU A 99 -2.27 -16.16 -32.51
CA GLU A 99 -2.19 -17.57 -32.12
C GLU A 99 -1.79 -17.71 -30.64
N ILE A 100 -2.10 -18.86 -30.05
CA ILE A 100 -1.61 -19.22 -28.72
C ILE A 100 -0.25 -19.89 -28.91
N GLU A 101 0.79 -19.28 -28.35
CA GLU A 101 2.13 -19.85 -28.31
C GLU A 101 2.40 -20.46 -26.93
N GLU A 102 3.17 -21.55 -26.91
CA GLU A 102 3.69 -22.17 -25.70
C GLU A 102 5.21 -22.06 -25.69
N ALA A 103 5.78 -21.48 -24.64
CA ALA A 103 7.22 -21.40 -24.42
C ALA A 103 7.60 -22.06 -23.10
N THR A 104 8.78 -22.70 -23.07
CA THR A 104 9.36 -23.18 -21.81
C THR A 104 10.19 -22.07 -21.19
N GLU A 105 9.87 -21.70 -19.96
CA GLU A 105 10.54 -20.65 -19.21
C GLU A 105 10.96 -21.14 -17.82
N ILE A 106 11.89 -20.42 -17.20
CA ILE A 106 12.32 -20.60 -15.81
C ILE A 106 11.74 -19.44 -15.02
N LEU A 107 11.02 -19.74 -13.94
CA LEU A 107 10.41 -18.72 -13.10
C LEU A 107 11.31 -18.43 -11.90
N LEU A 108 11.67 -17.17 -11.73
CA LEU A 108 12.34 -16.64 -10.55
C LEU A 108 11.31 -16.02 -9.62
N VAL A 109 11.39 -16.34 -8.34
CA VAL A 109 10.60 -15.70 -7.28
C VAL A 109 11.54 -15.04 -6.29
N GLY A 110 11.60 -13.71 -6.31
CA GLY A 110 12.44 -12.90 -5.41
C GLY A 110 11.61 -12.24 -4.32
N ALA A 111 12.09 -12.28 -3.08
CA ALA A 111 11.49 -11.56 -1.96
C ALA A 111 12.35 -10.33 -1.60
N SER A 112 11.82 -9.13 -1.82
CA SER A 112 12.45 -7.86 -1.42
C SER A 112 11.86 -7.37 -0.10
N PHE A 113 12.75 -6.79 0.71
CA PHE A 113 12.45 -5.95 1.88
C PHE A 113 12.24 -4.48 1.47
#